data_AF-A0A8J6ZS67-F1
#
_entry.id   AF-A0A8J6ZS67-F1
#
_cell.length_a   1.000
_cell.length_b   1.000
_cell.length_c   1.000
_cell.angle_alpha   90.00
_cell.angle_beta   90.00
_cell.angle_gamma   90.00
#
_symmetry.space_group_name_H-M   'P 1'
#
loop_
_entity.id
_entity.type
_entity.pdbx_description
1 polymer ?
#
loop_
_entity_poly.entity_id
_entity_poly.type
_entity_poly.pdbx_seq_one_letter_code
_entity_poly.pdbx_strand_id
1 'polypeptide(L)'
;MSIEFGKIFDSVAPIAKDIFTSFAKKGAVDNVTWLAQTFADNKHTARDAQSLTEEVYTTVGRFSANMRNIERAVAAGKTKEQWMKNFIEGNVNLTAQQKGEYLAQANAALNLGNQVMLATMQAPQTIDITAEVNQLMQQDLPTAAPNAQWNRYTMAPVVNEIGQQAMLMGANGAMLPMPQVPAEEILPQDVTEEERGSVVDEGLKMAAAAAIKIGHAAGKIPFLPKVMPVNAITNIACVGVESFKNVGRVVTGKISPLQAVENIGRASVAAVADFCTTGLPAKLLMPIPVVGPALSVMVGGFFMQCSPEYVQQKIYAGIDKVKTVAKTVAMPIGNAVNTVASTVKNAAKSVVDFLFS
;
A
#
# COMPACT_ATOMS: atom_id res chain seq x y z
N MET A 1 3.35 -18.47 -7.31
CA MET A 1 2.74 -17.35 -8.07
C MET A 1 3.74 -16.98 -9.16
N SER A 2 3.70 -17.64 -10.32
CA SER A 2 4.95 -17.76 -11.09
C SER A 2 4.87 -17.64 -12.61
N ILE A 3 3.74 -17.24 -13.23
CA ILE A 3 3.74 -17.02 -14.70
C ILE A 3 3.11 -15.69 -15.10
N GLU A 4 1.93 -15.32 -14.61
CA GLU A 4 1.28 -14.08 -15.06
C GLU A 4 1.86 -12.82 -14.41
N PHE A 5 2.02 -12.80 -13.09
CA PHE A 5 2.62 -11.66 -12.39
C PHE A 5 4.06 -11.37 -12.85
N GLY A 6 4.86 -12.42 -13.08
CA GLY A 6 6.21 -12.29 -13.63
C GLY A 6 6.21 -11.63 -15.02
N LYS A 7 5.35 -12.10 -15.94
CA LYS A 7 5.20 -11.49 -17.27
C LYS A 7 4.73 -10.04 -17.21
N ILE A 8 3.80 -9.73 -16.31
CA ILE A 8 3.34 -8.35 -16.09
C ILE A 8 4.50 -7.48 -15.59
N PHE A 9 5.24 -7.95 -14.58
CA PHE A 9 6.43 -7.27 -14.09
C PHE A 9 7.45 -7.03 -15.20
N ASP A 10 7.83 -8.06 -15.96
CA ASP A 10 8.79 -7.98 -17.06
C ASP A 10 8.36 -6.97 -18.13
N SER A 11 7.06 -6.82 -18.36
CA SER A 11 6.55 -5.83 -19.31
C SER A 11 6.72 -4.38 -18.83
N VAL A 12 6.64 -4.14 -17.51
CA VAL A 12 6.72 -2.81 -16.89
C VAL A 12 8.15 -2.46 -16.46
N ALA A 13 8.97 -3.45 -16.13
CA ALA A 13 10.34 -3.29 -15.65
C ALA A 13 11.21 -2.37 -16.54
N PRO A 14 11.16 -2.42 -17.90
CA PRO A 14 11.87 -1.46 -18.74
C PRO A 14 11.43 -0.01 -18.53
N ILE A 15 10.14 0.25 -18.33
CA ILE A 15 9.61 1.61 -18.06
C ILE A 15 10.15 2.10 -16.72
N ALA A 16 10.10 1.24 -15.69
CA ALA A 16 10.64 1.59 -14.38
C ALA A 16 12.14 1.88 -14.47
N LYS A 17 12.90 1.01 -15.12
CA LYS A 17 14.34 1.18 -15.37
C LYS A 17 14.66 2.53 -16.01
N ASP A 18 13.96 2.91 -17.07
CA ASP A 18 14.18 4.19 -17.76
C ASP A 18 13.91 5.38 -16.84
N ILE A 19 12.84 5.31 -16.04
CA ILE A 19 12.48 6.36 -15.07
C ILE A 19 13.52 6.45 -13.96
N PHE A 20 13.92 5.34 -13.34
CA PHE A 20 14.93 5.34 -12.28
C PHE A 20 16.31 5.77 -12.81
N THR A 21 16.64 5.42 -14.06
CA THR A 21 17.85 5.91 -14.73
C THR A 21 17.79 7.42 -14.94
N SER A 22 16.66 7.94 -15.42
CA SER A 22 16.45 9.39 -15.58
C SER A 22 16.53 10.10 -14.22
N PHE A 23 15.91 9.55 -13.19
CA PHE A 23 15.95 10.07 -11.82
C PHE A 23 17.38 10.15 -11.29
N ALA A 24 18.16 9.08 -11.42
CA ALA A 24 19.56 9.04 -10.97
C ALA A 24 20.45 10.05 -11.72
N LYS A 25 20.11 10.36 -12.98
CA LYS A 25 20.88 11.28 -13.84
C LYS A 25 20.38 12.72 -13.83
N LYS A 26 19.30 13.05 -13.12
CA LYS A 26 18.67 14.38 -13.14
C LYS A 26 19.56 15.51 -12.58
N GLY A 27 20.65 15.17 -11.88
CA GLY A 27 21.59 16.14 -11.33
C GLY A 27 20.91 17.14 -10.41
N ALA A 28 21.10 18.44 -10.68
CA ALA A 28 20.56 19.55 -9.89
C ALA A 28 19.07 19.85 -10.17
N VAL A 29 18.43 19.18 -11.13
CA VAL A 29 17.00 19.37 -11.42
C VAL A 29 16.17 18.87 -10.23
N ASP A 30 15.26 19.71 -9.74
CA ASP A 30 14.38 19.36 -8.63
C ASP A 30 13.38 18.26 -9.03
N ASN A 31 12.80 17.58 -8.03
CA ASN A 31 11.94 16.42 -8.29
C ASN A 31 10.66 16.78 -9.06
N VAL A 32 10.11 17.99 -8.88
CA VAL A 32 8.87 18.42 -9.52
C VAL A 32 9.12 18.69 -11.00
N THR A 33 10.16 19.46 -11.32
CA THR A 33 10.57 19.74 -12.71
C THR A 33 10.90 18.44 -13.45
N TRP A 34 11.69 17.56 -12.82
CA TRP A 34 12.05 16.27 -13.40
C TRP A 34 10.83 15.36 -13.65
N LEU A 35 9.89 15.30 -12.71
CA LEU A 35 8.69 14.47 -12.83
C LEU A 35 7.76 14.99 -13.95
N ALA A 36 7.63 16.32 -14.09
CA ALA A 36 6.85 16.92 -15.16
C ALA A 36 7.44 16.58 -16.55
N GLN A 37 8.76 16.65 -16.71
CA GLN A 37 9.43 16.21 -17.94
C GLN A 37 9.24 14.71 -18.18
N THR A 38 9.38 13.90 -17.13
CA THR A 38 9.14 12.45 -17.22
C THR A 38 7.74 12.15 -17.74
N PHE A 39 6.70 12.84 -17.26
CA PHE A 39 5.35 12.65 -17.78
C PHE A 39 5.14 13.21 -19.20
N ALA A 40 5.74 14.35 -19.52
CA ALA A 40 5.63 14.99 -20.83
C ALA A 40 6.29 14.15 -21.95
N ASP A 41 7.45 13.54 -21.68
CA ASP A 41 8.18 12.72 -22.64
C ASP A 41 7.49 11.36 -22.88
N ASN A 42 6.64 10.92 -21.93
CA ASN A 42 5.91 9.67 -22.02
C ASN A 42 4.58 9.86 -22.76
N LYS A 43 4.57 9.45 -24.04
CA LYS A 43 3.44 9.56 -24.98
C LYS A 43 2.12 8.91 -24.52
N HIS A 44 2.17 8.03 -23.52
CA HIS A 44 0.99 7.36 -22.97
C HIS A 44 0.25 8.22 -21.93
N THR A 45 0.84 9.31 -21.49
CA THR A 45 0.24 10.19 -20.48
C THR A 45 -0.80 11.11 -21.12
N ALA A 46 -2.07 10.68 -21.12
CA ALA A 46 -3.17 11.45 -21.71
C ALA A 46 -3.59 12.70 -20.91
N ARG A 47 -3.08 12.86 -19.67
CA ARG A 47 -3.33 14.02 -18.81
C ARG A 47 -2.21 15.03 -18.96
N ASP A 48 -2.55 16.30 -18.69
CA ASP A 48 -1.57 17.35 -18.54
C ASP A 48 -0.46 16.95 -17.54
N ALA A 49 0.80 17.08 -17.97
CA ALA A 49 1.95 16.63 -17.21
C ALA A 49 2.13 17.42 -15.90
N GLN A 50 1.75 18.70 -15.88
CA GLN A 50 1.85 19.53 -14.67
C GLN A 50 0.81 19.10 -13.64
N SER A 51 -0.45 18.93 -14.05
CA SER A 51 -1.52 18.43 -13.18
C SER A 51 -1.19 17.06 -12.59
N LEU A 52 -0.65 16.16 -13.41
CA LEU A 52 -0.25 14.83 -12.94
C LEU A 52 0.91 14.90 -11.93
N THR A 53 1.89 15.76 -12.21
CA THR A 53 3.02 16.03 -11.32
C THR A 53 2.55 16.58 -9.98
N GLU A 54 1.66 17.57 -9.99
CA GLU A 54 1.10 18.18 -8.78
C GLU A 54 0.34 17.16 -7.93
N GLU A 55 -0.48 16.31 -8.56
CA GLU A 55 -1.25 15.27 -7.86
C GLU A 55 -0.32 14.24 -7.19
N VAL A 56 0.74 13.80 -7.90
CA VAL A 56 1.75 12.87 -7.36
C VAL A 56 2.54 13.54 -6.23
N TYR A 57 3.09 14.74 -6.46
CA TYR A 57 3.88 15.48 -5.48
C TYR A 57 3.11 15.72 -4.19
N THR A 58 1.88 16.23 -4.31
CA THR A 58 1.01 16.50 -3.16
C THR A 58 0.69 15.21 -2.40
N THR A 59 0.42 14.12 -3.12
CA THR A 59 0.11 12.82 -2.48
C THR A 59 1.32 12.23 -1.76
N VAL A 60 2.53 12.31 -2.32
CA VAL A 60 3.77 11.91 -1.64
C VAL A 60 3.99 12.73 -0.36
N GLY A 61 3.77 14.05 -0.42
CA GLY A 61 3.86 14.93 0.74
C GLY A 61 2.87 14.56 1.84
N ARG A 62 1.59 14.34 1.49
CA ARG A 62 0.55 13.89 2.44
C ARG A 62 0.88 12.54 3.05
N PHE A 63 1.31 11.56 2.25
CA PHE A 63 1.69 10.24 2.73
C PHE A 63 2.84 10.33 3.76
N SER A 64 3.90 11.09 3.44
CA SER A 64 5.04 11.29 4.34
C SER A 64 4.63 12.02 5.63
N ALA A 65 3.73 13.00 5.55
CA ALA A 65 3.16 13.67 6.73
C ALA A 65 2.33 12.72 7.60
N ASN A 66 1.48 11.89 6.98
CA ASN A 66 0.67 10.89 7.68
C ASN A 66 1.55 9.88 8.41
N MET A 67 2.63 9.38 7.78
CA MET A 67 3.59 8.49 8.43
C MET A 67 4.24 9.13 9.66
N ARG A 68 4.72 10.37 9.55
CA ARG A 68 5.28 11.10 10.70
C ARG A 68 4.24 11.29 11.82
N ASN A 69 2.99 11.55 11.47
CA ASN A 69 1.93 11.71 12.45
C ASN A 69 1.59 10.39 13.16
N ILE A 70 1.57 9.26 12.44
CA ILE A 70 1.42 7.93 13.03
C ILE A 70 2.58 7.64 13.98
N GLU A 71 3.83 7.89 13.55
CA GLU A 71 5.02 7.66 14.37
C GLU A 71 4.98 8.48 15.67
N ARG A 72 4.60 9.76 15.61
CA ARG A 72 4.40 10.60 16.80
C ARG A 72 3.27 10.09 17.70
N ALA A 73 2.16 9.64 17.12
CA ALA A 73 1.04 9.09 17.89
C ALA A 73 1.46 7.83 18.66
N VAL A 74 2.18 6.92 18.00
CA VAL A 74 2.73 5.70 18.60
C VAL A 74 3.74 6.02 19.69
N ALA A 75 4.66 6.96 19.45
CA ALA A 75 5.62 7.40 20.45
C ALA A 75 4.94 8.02 21.69
N ALA A 76 3.75 8.60 21.53
CA ALA A 76 2.92 9.13 22.61
C ALA A 76 1.99 8.07 23.25
N GLY A 77 2.17 6.78 22.96
CA GLY A 77 1.38 5.68 23.53
C GLY A 77 0.00 5.47 22.91
N LYS A 78 -0.31 6.14 21.80
CA LYS A 78 -1.56 5.92 21.04
C LYS A 78 -1.38 4.83 20.01
N THR A 79 -2.46 4.12 19.69
CA THR A 79 -2.41 3.16 18.58
C THR A 79 -2.58 3.87 17.23
N LYS A 80 -2.19 3.22 16.14
CA LYS A 80 -2.39 3.73 14.78
C LYS A 80 -3.87 3.79 14.39
N GLU A 81 -4.70 2.91 14.93
CA GLU A 81 -6.15 2.93 14.78
C GLU A 81 -6.77 4.15 15.49
N GLN A 82 -6.27 4.48 16.69
CA GLN A 82 -6.64 5.73 17.38
C GLN A 82 -6.20 6.97 16.60
N TRP A 83 -5.01 6.96 15.99
CA TRP A 83 -4.59 8.02 15.08
C TRP A 83 -5.54 8.15 13.89
N MET A 84 -5.86 7.04 13.21
CA MET A 84 -6.71 7.02 12.03
C MET A 84 -8.11 7.54 12.33
N LYS A 85 -8.68 7.15 13.48
CA LYS A 85 -9.93 7.71 13.98
C LYS A 85 -9.89 9.22 14.10
N ASN A 86 -8.90 9.75 14.83
CA ASN A 86 -8.77 11.20 15.00
C ASN A 86 -8.53 11.92 13.67
N PHE A 87 -7.77 11.29 12.77
CA PHE A 87 -7.47 11.82 11.44
C PHE A 87 -8.74 11.92 10.58
N ILE A 88 -9.54 10.86 10.49
CA ILE A 88 -10.82 10.87 9.75
C ILE A 88 -11.85 11.81 10.38
N GLU A 89 -11.88 11.89 11.72
CA GLU A 89 -12.74 12.84 12.44
C GLU A 89 -12.41 14.28 12.07
N GLY A 90 -11.12 14.65 12.05
CA GLY A 90 -10.66 16.02 11.82
C GLY A 90 -10.50 16.46 10.37
N ASN A 91 -10.42 15.53 9.41
CA ASN A 91 -10.09 15.86 8.01
C ASN A 91 -11.23 15.57 7.00
N VAL A 92 -12.39 15.09 7.47
CA VAL A 92 -13.58 14.86 6.62
C VAL A 92 -14.70 15.81 7.02
N ASN A 93 -14.99 16.78 6.16
CA ASN A 93 -16.06 17.76 6.34
C ASN A 93 -17.42 17.22 5.83
N LEU A 94 -17.91 16.17 6.48
CA LEU A 94 -19.22 15.55 6.22
C LEU A 94 -20.01 15.46 7.52
N THR A 95 -21.34 15.33 7.41
CA THR A 95 -22.18 14.99 8.57
C THR A 95 -21.77 13.64 9.16
N ALA A 96 -22.06 13.42 10.44
CA ALA A 96 -21.78 12.14 11.09
C ALA A 96 -22.45 10.96 10.35
N GLN A 97 -23.66 11.19 9.81
CA GLN A 97 -24.39 10.20 9.00
C GLN A 97 -23.65 9.82 7.73
N GLN A 98 -23.32 10.80 6.88
CA GLN A 98 -22.61 10.56 5.62
C GLN A 98 -21.24 9.91 5.86
N LYS A 99 -20.53 10.36 6.90
CA LYS A 99 -19.23 9.79 7.28
C LYS A 99 -19.37 8.33 7.71
N GLY A 100 -20.35 8.02 8.56
CA GLY A 100 -20.58 6.66 9.02
C GLY A 100 -21.00 5.70 7.90
N GLU A 101 -21.89 6.13 7.00
CA GLU A 101 -22.30 5.37 5.82
C GLU A 101 -21.12 5.08 4.90
N TYR A 102 -20.31 6.10 4.60
CA TYR A 102 -19.09 5.95 3.79
C TYR A 102 -18.10 4.98 4.45
N LEU A 103 -17.83 5.12 5.75
CA LEU A 103 -16.89 4.26 6.46
C LEU A 103 -17.38 2.80 6.53
N ALA A 104 -18.68 2.57 6.68
CA ALA A 104 -19.24 1.22 6.63
C ALA A 104 -19.03 0.57 5.25
N GLN A 105 -19.28 1.31 4.17
CA GLN A 105 -19.02 0.83 2.81
C GLN A 105 -17.53 0.62 2.55
N ALA A 106 -16.67 1.54 3.02
CA ALA A 106 -15.22 1.44 2.91
C ALA A 106 -14.68 0.20 3.63
N ASN A 107 -15.17 -0.07 4.84
CA ASN A 107 -14.82 -1.26 5.60
C ASN A 107 -15.23 -2.54 4.87
N ALA A 108 -16.47 -2.60 4.36
CA ALA A 108 -16.94 -3.74 3.58
C ALA A 108 -16.12 -3.95 2.31
N ALA A 109 -15.77 -2.88 1.59
CA ALA A 109 -14.94 -2.93 0.40
C ALA A 109 -13.56 -3.52 0.68
N LEU A 110 -12.87 -2.99 1.71
CA LEU A 110 -11.56 -3.48 2.11
C LEU A 110 -11.60 -4.93 2.60
N ASN A 111 -12.67 -5.31 3.31
CA ASN A 111 -12.88 -6.69 3.76
C ASN A 111 -12.99 -7.66 2.58
N LEU A 112 -13.85 -7.35 1.61
CA LEU A 112 -14.04 -8.19 0.41
C LEU A 112 -12.71 -8.35 -0.36
N GLY A 113 -11.97 -7.26 -0.56
CA GLY A 113 -10.65 -7.34 -1.20
C GLY A 113 -9.66 -8.19 -0.42
N ASN A 114 -9.59 -8.03 0.90
CA ASN A 114 -8.68 -8.82 1.73
C ASN A 114 -9.05 -10.31 1.76
N GLN A 115 -10.34 -10.64 1.70
CA GLN A 115 -10.81 -12.02 1.59
C GLN A 115 -10.36 -12.67 0.28
N VAL A 116 -10.54 -11.97 -0.84
CA VAL A 116 -10.04 -12.41 -2.15
C VAL A 116 -8.53 -12.63 -2.09
N MET A 117 -7.79 -11.69 -1.50
CA MET A 117 -6.34 -11.77 -1.36
C MET A 117 -5.88 -12.96 -0.48
N LEU A 118 -6.55 -13.20 0.64
CA LEU A 118 -6.26 -14.32 1.53
C LEU A 118 -6.55 -15.66 0.85
N ALA A 119 -7.70 -15.79 0.19
CA ALA A 119 -8.08 -16.99 -0.57
C ALA A 119 -7.08 -17.24 -1.70
N THR A 120 -6.68 -16.19 -2.42
CA THR A 120 -5.63 -16.18 -3.45
C THR A 120 -4.33 -16.76 -2.90
N MET A 121 -3.87 -16.34 -1.72
CA MET A 121 -2.61 -16.85 -1.16
C MET A 121 -2.67 -18.30 -0.67
N GLN A 122 -3.86 -18.82 -0.40
CA GLN A 122 -4.08 -20.21 0.02
C GLN A 122 -4.29 -21.16 -1.16
N ALA A 123 -4.59 -20.63 -2.36
CA ALA A 123 -4.83 -21.44 -3.54
C ALA A 123 -3.55 -22.18 -3.98
N PRO A 124 -3.63 -23.48 -4.30
CA PRO A 124 -2.48 -24.30 -4.69
C PRO A 124 -1.96 -24.03 -6.11
N GLN A 125 -2.60 -23.13 -6.86
CA GLN A 125 -2.36 -22.88 -8.28
C GLN A 125 -2.08 -21.40 -8.58
N THR A 126 -1.57 -21.13 -9.78
CA THR A 126 -1.27 -19.76 -10.24
C THR A 126 -2.55 -18.90 -10.25
N ILE A 127 -2.51 -17.75 -9.58
CA ILE A 127 -3.63 -16.80 -9.54
C ILE A 127 -3.47 -15.75 -10.63
N ASP A 128 -4.57 -15.53 -11.35
CA ASP A 128 -4.77 -14.41 -12.27
C ASP A 128 -5.36 -13.23 -11.49
N ILE A 129 -4.48 -12.30 -11.10
CA ILE A 129 -4.86 -11.10 -10.33
C ILE A 129 -5.84 -10.24 -11.13
N THR A 130 -5.75 -10.25 -12.46
CA THR A 130 -6.64 -9.46 -13.33
C THR A 130 -8.05 -10.02 -13.25
N ALA A 131 -8.22 -11.34 -13.35
CA ALA A 131 -9.51 -12.02 -13.23
C ALA A 131 -10.12 -11.80 -11.84
N GLU A 132 -9.34 -11.94 -10.77
CA GLU A 132 -9.81 -11.72 -9.39
C GLU A 132 -10.32 -10.28 -9.19
N VAL A 133 -9.57 -9.28 -9.64
CA VAL A 133 -9.99 -7.88 -9.57
C VAL A 133 -11.26 -7.62 -10.38
N ASN A 134 -11.36 -8.20 -11.58
CA ASN A 134 -12.54 -8.04 -12.44
C ASN A 134 -13.80 -8.65 -11.81
N GLN A 135 -13.69 -9.84 -11.22
CA GLN A 135 -14.80 -10.48 -10.51
C GLN A 135 -15.19 -9.69 -9.26
N LEU A 136 -14.20 -9.26 -8.48
CA LEU A 136 -14.42 -8.45 -7.28
C LEU A 136 -15.16 -7.15 -7.62
N MET A 137 -14.75 -6.46 -8.68
CA MET A 137 -15.39 -5.21 -9.12
C MET A 137 -16.85 -5.38 -9.58
N GLN A 138 -17.30 -6.60 -9.90
CA GLN A 138 -18.71 -6.89 -10.22
C GLN A 138 -19.61 -7.01 -8.97
N GLN A 139 -19.04 -7.19 -7.76
CA GLN A 139 -19.80 -7.39 -6.54
C GLN A 139 -20.35 -6.08 -5.97
N ASP A 140 -21.64 -6.00 -5.65
CA ASP A 140 -22.19 -4.82 -5.00
C ASP A 140 -21.69 -4.66 -3.57
N LEU A 141 -21.50 -3.40 -3.15
CA LEU A 141 -21.24 -3.11 -1.76
C LEU A 141 -22.53 -3.18 -0.96
N PRO A 142 -22.51 -3.75 0.26
CA PRO A 142 -23.66 -3.69 1.13
C PRO A 142 -24.02 -2.23 1.43
N THR A 143 -25.31 -1.92 1.40
CA THR A 143 -25.81 -0.63 1.87
C THR A 143 -25.72 -0.57 3.39
N ALA A 144 -25.56 0.64 3.93
CA ALA A 144 -25.63 0.83 5.37
C ALA A 144 -27.01 0.39 5.89
N ALA A 145 -27.04 -0.17 7.10
CA ALA A 145 -28.28 -0.67 7.69
C ALA A 145 -29.37 0.42 7.71
N PRO A 146 -30.62 0.12 7.31
CA PRO A 146 -31.71 1.07 7.39
C PRO A 146 -31.85 1.58 8.83
N ASN A 147 -31.83 2.89 9.02
CA ASN A 147 -31.90 3.58 10.33
C ASN A 147 -30.62 3.52 11.20
N ALA A 148 -29.45 3.21 10.62
CA ALA A 148 -28.19 3.32 11.35
C ALA A 148 -27.97 4.75 11.90
N GLN A 149 -27.82 4.86 13.22
CA GLN A 149 -27.52 6.13 13.89
C GLN A 149 -26.01 6.31 14.04
N TRP A 150 -25.41 7.09 13.13
CA TRP A 150 -23.98 7.34 13.15
C TRP A 150 -23.60 8.52 14.04
N ASN A 151 -22.67 8.27 14.95
CA ASN A 151 -22.02 9.27 15.78
C ASN A 151 -20.58 8.82 16.07
N ARG A 152 -19.84 9.64 16.83
CA ARG A 152 -18.44 9.37 17.16
C ARG A 152 -18.20 7.99 17.78
N TYR A 153 -19.12 7.51 18.60
CA TYR A 153 -19.01 6.25 19.30
C TYR A 153 -19.34 5.06 18.39
N THR A 154 -20.37 5.18 17.55
CA THR A 154 -20.76 4.11 16.62
C THR A 154 -19.83 3.98 15.42
N MET A 155 -19.14 5.05 15.02
CA MET A 155 -18.10 5.01 13.98
C MET A 155 -16.77 4.42 14.46
N ALA A 156 -16.45 4.52 15.76
CA ALA A 156 -15.13 4.13 16.26
C ALA A 156 -14.77 2.65 16.00
N PRO A 157 -15.67 1.67 16.20
CA PRO A 157 -15.39 0.28 15.84
C PRO A 157 -15.11 0.09 14.35
N VAL A 158 -15.90 0.74 13.48
CA VAL A 158 -15.73 0.66 12.02
C VAL A 158 -14.37 1.20 11.58
N VAL A 159 -13.92 2.33 12.15
CA VAL A 159 -12.60 2.88 11.82
C VAL A 159 -11.47 1.97 12.31
N ASN A 160 -11.63 1.34 13.48
CA ASN A 160 -10.66 0.36 13.96
C ASN A 160 -10.56 -0.85 13.01
N GLU A 161 -11.70 -1.36 12.54
CA GLU A 161 -11.74 -2.45 11.55
C GLU A 161 -11.07 -2.04 10.23
N ILE A 162 -11.34 -0.84 9.71
CA ILE A 162 -10.63 -0.33 8.52
C ILE A 162 -9.11 -0.31 8.74
N GLY A 163 -8.64 0.11 9.93
CA GLY A 163 -7.23 0.08 10.28
C GLY A 163 -6.65 -1.35 10.29
N GLN A 164 -7.41 -2.32 10.78
CA GLN A 164 -7.04 -3.74 10.75
C GLN A 164 -7.01 -4.29 9.32
N GLN A 165 -7.96 -3.92 8.47
CA GLN A 165 -7.96 -4.29 7.05
C GLN A 165 -6.73 -3.72 6.33
N ALA A 166 -6.36 -2.47 6.63
CA ALA A 166 -5.18 -1.84 6.07
C ALA A 166 -3.89 -2.54 6.51
N MET A 167 -3.79 -2.94 7.79
CA MET A 167 -2.68 -3.76 8.27
C MET A 167 -2.60 -5.11 7.55
N LEU A 168 -3.74 -5.79 7.40
CA LEU A 168 -3.83 -7.07 6.72
C LEU A 168 -3.35 -6.96 5.28
N MET A 169 -3.74 -5.90 4.56
CA MET A 169 -3.24 -5.61 3.22
C MET A 169 -1.70 -5.50 3.21
N GLY A 170 -1.10 -4.75 4.13
CA GLY A 170 0.35 -4.62 4.25
C GLY A 170 1.05 -5.97 4.51
N ALA A 171 0.52 -6.76 5.45
CA ALA A 171 1.05 -8.07 5.78
C ALA A 171 0.92 -9.06 4.60
N ASN A 172 -0.20 -9.03 3.88
CA ASN A 172 -0.42 -9.84 2.68
C ASN A 172 0.64 -9.54 1.61
N GLY A 173 1.01 -8.27 1.41
CA GLY A 173 2.10 -7.88 0.51
C GLY A 173 3.44 -8.52 0.84
N ALA A 174 3.80 -8.57 2.12
CA ALA A 174 5.04 -9.21 2.57
C ALA A 174 5.04 -10.75 2.42
N MET A 175 3.87 -11.37 2.20
CA MET A 175 3.75 -12.81 1.99
C MET A 175 3.91 -13.22 0.52
N LEU A 176 3.76 -12.28 -0.41
CA LEU A 176 3.86 -12.55 -1.85
C LEU A 176 5.31 -12.79 -2.27
N PRO A 177 5.53 -13.65 -3.28
CA PRO A 177 6.86 -13.83 -3.83
C PRO A 177 7.30 -12.59 -4.59
N MET A 178 8.55 -12.21 -4.38
CA MET A 178 9.18 -11.13 -5.12
C MET A 178 9.73 -11.64 -6.45
N PRO A 179 9.69 -10.84 -7.53
CA PRO A 179 10.28 -11.24 -8.81
C PRO A 179 11.79 -11.41 -8.66
N GLN A 180 12.34 -12.36 -9.43
CA GLN A 180 13.78 -12.47 -9.62
C GLN A 180 14.18 -11.52 -10.73
N VAL A 181 15.15 -10.64 -10.46
CA VAL A 181 15.54 -9.57 -11.38
C VAL A 181 17.05 -9.60 -11.64
N PRO A 182 17.50 -9.31 -12.88
CA PRO A 182 18.93 -9.13 -13.12
C PRO A 182 19.43 -7.89 -12.38
N ALA A 183 20.66 -7.92 -11.90
CA ALA A 183 21.30 -6.76 -11.28
C ALA A 183 21.75 -5.75 -12.31
N GLU A 184 21.23 -4.54 -12.19
CA GLU A 184 21.68 -3.37 -12.94
C GLU A 184 21.90 -2.22 -11.98
N GLU A 185 23.16 -1.86 -11.78
CA GLU A 185 23.57 -0.81 -10.85
C GLU A 185 23.24 0.58 -11.43
N ILE A 186 21.99 1.01 -11.23
CA ILE A 186 21.45 2.29 -11.68
C ILE A 186 21.40 3.29 -10.52
N LEU A 187 20.98 2.83 -9.35
CA LEU A 187 20.96 3.62 -8.13
C LEU A 187 22.39 3.70 -7.56
N PRO A 188 22.87 4.91 -7.21
CA PRO A 188 24.27 5.14 -6.85
C PRO A 188 24.65 4.55 -5.48
N GLN A 189 23.67 4.21 -4.63
CA GLN A 189 23.89 3.69 -3.28
C GLN A 189 22.71 2.85 -2.79
N ASP A 190 22.90 2.17 -1.65
CA ASP A 190 21.84 1.47 -0.94
C ASP A 190 20.80 2.47 -0.41
N VAL A 191 19.64 2.53 -1.07
CA VAL A 191 18.56 3.46 -0.72
C VAL A 191 17.64 2.94 0.38
N THR A 192 17.91 1.77 0.97
CA THR A 192 17.05 1.19 2.02
C THR A 192 17.04 2.02 3.30
N GLU A 193 18.11 2.79 3.51
CA GLU A 193 18.32 3.57 4.72
C GLU A 193 17.97 5.05 4.57
N GLU A 194 17.55 5.48 3.37
CA GLU A 194 17.19 6.87 3.09
C GLU A 194 16.20 7.44 4.13
N GLU A 195 16.47 8.65 4.60
CA GLU A 195 15.64 9.29 5.60
C GLU A 195 14.25 9.59 5.02
N ARG A 196 13.20 9.26 5.78
CA ARG A 196 11.81 9.47 5.36
C ARG A 196 11.54 10.97 5.19
N GLY A 197 11.05 11.35 4.01
CA GLY A 197 10.75 12.75 3.68
C GLY A 197 11.98 13.57 3.31
N SER A 198 13.15 12.95 3.13
CA SER A 198 14.26 13.60 2.43
C SER A 198 13.90 13.81 0.96
N VAL A 199 14.59 14.74 0.30
CA VAL A 199 14.41 15.00 -1.15
C VAL A 199 14.64 13.73 -1.98
N VAL A 200 15.58 12.88 -1.57
CA VAL A 200 15.85 11.60 -2.24
C VAL A 200 14.68 10.64 -2.04
N ASP A 201 14.22 10.44 -0.81
CA ASP A 201 13.08 9.56 -0.49
C ASP A 201 11.78 9.98 -1.20
N GLU A 202 11.49 11.28 -1.23
CA GLU A 202 10.34 11.83 -1.96
C GLU A 202 10.48 11.59 -3.47
N GLY A 203 11.67 11.79 -4.03
CA GLY A 203 11.96 11.53 -5.44
C GLY A 203 11.82 10.06 -5.82
N LEU A 204 12.27 9.14 -4.96
CA LEU A 204 12.12 7.69 -5.15
C LEU A 204 10.64 7.26 -5.14
N LYS A 205 9.80 7.87 -4.29
CA LYS A 205 8.34 7.66 -4.28
C LYS A 205 7.68 8.19 -5.54
N MET A 206 8.10 9.36 -6.02
CA MET A 206 7.61 9.94 -7.27
C MET A 206 8.01 9.07 -8.47
N ALA A 207 9.25 8.57 -8.51
CA ALA A 207 9.72 7.65 -9.55
C ALA A 207 8.90 6.35 -9.58
N ALA A 208 8.67 5.74 -8.41
CA ALA A 208 7.83 4.55 -8.30
C ALA A 208 6.38 4.82 -8.75
N ALA A 209 5.79 5.96 -8.35
CA ALA A 209 4.44 6.35 -8.76
C ALA A 209 4.35 6.59 -10.28
N ALA A 210 5.35 7.26 -10.86
CA ALA A 210 5.45 7.49 -12.30
C ALA A 210 5.56 6.17 -13.07
N ALA A 211 6.38 5.22 -12.60
CA ALA A 211 6.53 3.91 -13.23
C ALA A 211 5.21 3.14 -13.27
N ILE A 212 4.46 3.08 -12.16
CA ILE A 212 3.14 2.45 -12.14
C ILE A 212 2.18 3.22 -13.06
N LYS A 213 2.14 4.55 -12.99
CA LYS A 213 1.18 5.35 -13.74
C LYS A 213 1.41 5.24 -15.26
N ILE A 214 2.65 5.33 -15.71
CA ILE A 214 3.02 5.21 -17.13
C ILE A 214 2.81 3.77 -17.60
N GLY A 215 3.21 2.76 -16.82
CA GLY A 215 2.95 1.35 -17.13
C GLY A 215 1.45 1.05 -17.26
N HIS A 216 0.63 1.59 -16.36
CA HIS A 216 -0.82 1.48 -16.42
C HIS A 216 -1.40 2.17 -17.66
N ALA A 217 -0.95 3.40 -17.96
CA ALA A 217 -1.39 4.13 -19.16
C ALA A 217 -0.99 3.44 -20.46
N ALA A 218 0.13 2.71 -20.46
CA ALA A 218 0.57 1.85 -21.57
C ALA A 218 -0.18 0.50 -21.65
N GLY A 219 -1.14 0.23 -20.76
CA GLY A 219 -1.92 -1.01 -20.74
C GLY A 219 -1.15 -2.23 -20.20
N LYS A 220 0.02 -2.03 -19.58
CA LYS A 220 0.91 -3.10 -19.11
C LYS A 220 0.58 -3.61 -17.70
N ILE A 221 -0.32 -2.93 -16.99
CA ILE A 221 -0.80 -3.31 -15.66
C ILE A 221 -2.31 -3.58 -15.74
N PRO A 222 -2.74 -4.71 -16.34
CA PRO A 222 -4.15 -4.96 -16.65
C PRO A 222 -5.02 -5.18 -15.41
N PHE A 223 -4.44 -5.62 -14.30
CA PHE A 223 -5.15 -5.80 -13.03
C PHE A 223 -5.50 -4.48 -12.32
N LEU A 224 -4.89 -3.35 -12.71
CA LEU A 224 -5.20 -2.05 -12.11
C LEU A 224 -6.40 -1.43 -12.84
N PRO A 225 -7.52 -1.14 -12.17
CA PRO A 225 -8.68 -0.54 -12.84
C PRO A 225 -8.35 0.79 -13.50
N LYS A 226 -8.81 1.00 -14.74
CA LYS A 226 -8.59 2.25 -15.50
C LYS A 226 -9.10 3.50 -14.79
N VAL A 227 -10.15 3.35 -13.98
CA VAL A 227 -10.78 4.40 -13.19
C VAL A 227 -10.02 4.73 -11.89
N MET A 228 -8.97 3.97 -11.56
CA MET A 228 -8.19 4.21 -10.34
C MET A 228 -7.50 5.58 -10.41
N PRO A 229 -7.74 6.48 -9.45
CA PRO A 229 -7.15 7.81 -9.47
C PRO A 229 -5.66 7.80 -9.13
N VAL A 230 -4.95 8.88 -9.49
CA VAL A 230 -3.49 8.95 -9.37
C VAL A 230 -3.08 9.05 -7.91
N ASN A 231 -3.87 9.70 -7.04
CA ASN A 231 -3.65 9.66 -5.60
C ASN A 231 -3.63 8.22 -5.04
N ALA A 232 -4.48 7.32 -5.55
CA ALA A 232 -4.49 5.91 -5.14
C ALA A 232 -3.22 5.18 -5.59
N ILE A 233 -2.85 5.35 -6.86
CA ILE A 233 -1.61 4.80 -7.44
C ILE A 233 -0.38 5.27 -6.65
N THR A 234 -0.33 6.57 -6.34
CA THR A 234 0.80 7.20 -5.67
C THR A 234 0.96 6.71 -4.23
N ASN A 235 -0.14 6.62 -3.46
CA ASN A 235 -0.10 6.06 -2.12
C ASN A 235 0.36 4.60 -2.11
N ILE A 236 -0.11 3.78 -3.05
CA ILE A 236 0.35 2.39 -3.18
C ILE A 236 1.85 2.33 -3.53
N ALA A 237 2.32 3.19 -4.43
CA ALA A 237 3.74 3.30 -4.73
C ALA A 237 4.55 3.66 -3.47
N CYS A 238 4.07 4.60 -2.67
CA CYS A 238 4.69 4.98 -1.40
C CYS A 238 4.75 3.81 -0.42
N VAL A 239 3.68 3.02 -0.29
CA VAL A 239 3.67 1.79 0.51
C VAL A 239 4.73 0.81 0.03
N GLY A 240 4.87 0.62 -1.29
CA GLY A 240 5.92 -0.21 -1.90
C GLY A 240 7.34 0.25 -1.54
N VAL A 241 7.63 1.54 -1.67
CA VAL A 241 8.94 2.13 -1.30
C VAL A 241 9.24 1.92 0.18
N GLU A 242 8.27 2.22 1.05
CA GLU A 242 8.44 2.04 2.49
C GLU A 242 8.61 0.57 2.87
N SER A 243 7.93 -0.34 2.17
CA SER A 243 8.07 -1.78 2.38
C SER A 243 9.47 -2.26 2.02
N PHE A 244 9.99 -1.85 0.86
CA PHE A 244 11.37 -2.15 0.44
C PHE A 244 12.40 -1.68 1.48
N LYS A 245 12.27 -0.43 1.94
CA LYS A 245 13.17 0.14 2.95
C LYS A 245 13.09 -0.61 4.28
N ASN A 246 11.89 -0.97 4.75
CA ASN A 246 11.75 -1.73 6.00
C ASN A 246 12.35 -3.13 5.91
N VAL A 247 12.21 -3.81 4.76
CA VAL A 247 12.90 -5.10 4.52
C VAL A 247 14.42 -4.92 4.58
N GLY A 248 14.97 -3.89 3.93
CA GLY A 248 16.41 -3.59 4.00
C GLY A 248 16.91 -3.33 5.42
N ARG A 249 16.12 -2.60 6.22
CA ARG A 249 16.45 -2.31 7.63
C ARG A 249 16.44 -3.54 8.54
N VAL A 250 15.74 -4.62 8.17
CA VAL A 250 15.81 -5.90 8.90
C VAL A 250 17.17 -6.55 8.74
N VAL A 251 17.73 -6.51 7.52
CA VAL A 251 19.00 -7.16 7.21
C VAL A 251 20.21 -6.33 7.58
N THR A 252 20.07 -5.01 7.74
CA THR A 252 21.08 -4.16 8.40
C THR A 252 21.00 -4.18 9.93
N GLY A 253 20.03 -4.91 10.50
CA GLY A 253 19.88 -5.07 11.96
C GLY A 253 19.29 -3.83 12.66
N LYS A 254 18.82 -2.82 11.93
CA LYS A 254 18.22 -1.60 12.49
C LYS A 254 16.84 -1.83 13.09
N ILE A 255 16.07 -2.76 12.53
CA ILE A 255 14.74 -3.13 13.03
C ILE A 255 14.57 -4.65 13.03
N SER A 256 13.70 -5.16 13.90
CA SER A 256 13.30 -6.57 13.87
C SER A 256 12.34 -6.87 12.71
N PRO A 257 12.19 -8.13 12.28
CA PRO A 257 11.18 -8.51 11.29
C PRO A 257 9.75 -8.13 11.72
N LEU A 258 9.44 -8.17 13.02
CA LEU A 258 8.15 -7.73 13.55
C LEU A 258 7.96 -6.21 13.40
N GLN A 259 9.00 -5.42 13.71
CA GLN A 259 8.95 -3.97 13.49
C GLN A 259 8.79 -3.64 12.00
N ALA A 260 9.37 -4.43 11.09
CA ALA A 260 9.15 -4.26 9.66
C ALA A 260 7.68 -4.50 9.26
N VAL A 261 7.07 -5.60 9.73
CA VAL A 261 5.64 -5.87 9.47
C VAL A 261 4.75 -4.76 10.05
N GLU A 262 5.02 -4.30 11.27
CA GLU A 262 4.29 -3.16 11.88
C GLU A 262 4.45 -1.87 11.06
N ASN A 263 5.66 -1.56 10.60
CA ASN A 263 5.91 -0.36 9.80
C ASN A 263 5.27 -0.42 8.41
N ILE A 264 5.25 -1.60 7.78
CA ILE A 264 4.52 -1.85 6.54
C ILE A 264 3.02 -1.66 6.79
N GLY A 265 2.48 -2.23 7.86
CA GLY A 265 1.09 -2.03 8.26
C GLY A 265 0.74 -0.57 8.51
N ARG A 266 1.64 0.21 9.13
CA ARG A 266 1.47 1.67 9.32
C ARG A 266 1.46 2.43 7.99
N ALA A 267 2.32 2.06 7.04
CA ALA A 267 2.32 2.62 5.69
C ALA A 267 0.98 2.36 4.99
N SER A 268 0.45 1.15 5.11
CA SER A 268 -0.87 0.81 4.59
C SER A 268 -2.00 1.59 5.28
N VAL A 269 -1.96 1.76 6.61
CA VAL A 269 -2.91 2.59 7.36
C VAL A 269 -2.85 4.06 6.91
N ALA A 270 -1.65 4.61 6.68
CA ALA A 270 -1.49 5.97 6.16
C ALA A 270 -2.14 6.15 4.78
N ALA A 271 -1.95 5.18 3.88
CA ALA A 271 -2.55 5.18 2.55
C ALA A 271 -4.09 5.07 2.62
N VAL A 272 -4.62 4.12 3.39
CA VAL A 272 -6.08 3.95 3.51
C VAL A 272 -6.74 5.15 4.19
N ALA A 273 -6.09 5.76 5.19
CA ALA A 273 -6.55 7.00 5.78
C ALA A 273 -6.57 8.16 4.76
N ASP A 274 -5.57 8.28 3.89
CA ASP A 274 -5.58 9.26 2.79
C ASP A 274 -6.75 8.99 1.82
N PHE A 275 -7.01 7.73 1.46
CA PHE A 275 -8.16 7.38 0.60
C PHE A 275 -9.50 7.79 1.22
N CYS A 276 -9.69 7.49 2.51
CA CYS A 276 -10.90 7.85 3.23
C CYS A 276 -11.09 9.37 3.34
N THR A 277 -10.01 10.13 3.53
CA THR A 277 -10.10 11.59 3.75
C THR A 277 -10.15 12.40 2.45
N THR A 278 -9.55 11.91 1.38
CA THR A 278 -9.66 12.47 0.03
C THR A 278 -10.96 12.11 -0.68
N GLY A 279 -11.80 11.26 -0.07
CA GLY A 279 -13.11 10.90 -0.61
C GLY A 279 -13.05 9.89 -1.76
N LEU A 280 -12.06 8.99 -1.78
CA LEU A 280 -12.05 7.89 -2.75
C LEU A 280 -13.36 7.10 -2.62
N PRO A 281 -14.15 6.92 -3.70
CA PRO A 281 -15.41 6.18 -3.63
C PRO A 281 -15.20 4.79 -3.03
N ALA A 282 -16.08 4.37 -2.11
CA ALA A 282 -15.91 3.11 -1.37
C ALA A 282 -15.75 1.89 -2.30
N LYS A 283 -16.44 1.89 -3.45
CA LYS A 283 -16.29 0.86 -4.48
C LYS A 283 -14.86 0.73 -5.01
N LEU A 284 -14.11 1.82 -5.10
CA LEU A 284 -12.71 1.81 -5.54
C LEU A 284 -11.72 1.40 -4.44
N LEU A 285 -12.15 1.34 -3.17
CA LEU A 285 -11.35 0.72 -2.10
C LEU A 285 -11.36 -0.80 -2.20
N MET A 286 -12.37 -1.39 -2.83
CA MET A 286 -12.56 -2.84 -2.93
C MET A 286 -11.38 -3.57 -3.59
N PRO A 287 -10.85 -3.14 -4.75
CA PRO A 287 -9.71 -3.81 -5.37
C PRO A 287 -8.36 -3.50 -4.71
N ILE A 288 -8.27 -2.48 -3.84
CA ILE A 288 -7.00 -2.01 -3.25
C ILE A 288 -6.28 -3.10 -2.45
N PRO A 289 -6.93 -3.91 -1.61
CA PRO A 289 -6.28 -5.01 -0.92
C PRO A 289 -5.71 -6.12 -1.82
N VAL A 290 -6.11 -6.18 -3.09
CA VAL A 290 -5.57 -7.12 -4.08
C VAL A 290 -4.46 -6.44 -4.90
N VAL A 291 -4.74 -5.27 -5.48
CA VAL A 291 -3.78 -4.56 -6.35
C VAL A 291 -2.66 -3.89 -5.56
N GLY A 292 -2.93 -3.43 -4.34
CA GLY A 292 -1.98 -2.75 -3.46
C GLY A 292 -0.76 -3.62 -3.13
N PRO A 293 -0.97 -4.84 -2.60
CA PRO A 293 0.09 -5.83 -2.41
C PRO A 293 0.88 -6.13 -3.69
N ALA A 294 0.18 -6.41 -4.80
CA ALA A 294 0.81 -6.74 -6.08
C ALA A 294 1.70 -5.60 -6.60
N LEU A 295 1.20 -4.36 -6.58
CA LEU A 295 1.96 -3.17 -6.98
C LEU A 295 3.12 -2.88 -6.01
N SER A 296 2.94 -3.10 -4.70
CA SER A 296 4.01 -2.90 -3.72
C SER A 296 5.19 -3.86 -3.95
N VAL A 297 4.89 -5.11 -4.31
CA VAL A 297 5.90 -6.11 -4.74
C VAL A 297 6.58 -5.67 -6.03
N MET A 298 5.83 -5.19 -7.03
CA MET A 298 6.43 -4.67 -8.26
C MET A 298 7.37 -3.50 -7.99
N VAL A 299 6.98 -2.56 -7.11
CA VAL A 299 7.83 -1.45 -6.69
C VAL A 299 9.12 -1.97 -6.08
N GLY A 300 9.05 -2.89 -5.12
CA GLY A 300 10.25 -3.52 -4.58
C GLY A 300 11.10 -4.22 -5.65
N GLY A 301 10.47 -4.84 -6.66
CA GLY A 301 11.14 -5.38 -7.85
C GLY A 301 11.89 -4.32 -8.67
N PHE A 302 11.29 -3.14 -8.89
CA PHE A 302 11.95 -2.02 -9.57
C PHE A 302 13.20 -1.56 -8.81
N PHE A 303 13.08 -1.42 -7.49
CA PHE A 303 14.23 -1.05 -6.64
C PHE A 303 15.32 -2.11 -6.67
N MET A 304 14.96 -3.40 -6.55
CA MET A 304 15.93 -4.48 -6.64
C MET A 304 16.67 -4.42 -7.98
N GLN A 305 15.94 -4.36 -9.10
CA GLN A 305 16.54 -4.33 -10.44
C GLN A 305 17.55 -3.19 -10.59
N CYS A 306 17.24 -2.01 -10.03
CA CYS A 306 18.08 -0.83 -10.12
C CYS A 306 19.17 -0.75 -9.03
N SER A 307 19.24 -1.70 -8.10
CA SER A 307 20.20 -1.69 -6.99
C SER A 307 21.43 -2.54 -7.29
N PRO A 308 22.58 -2.25 -6.66
CA PRO A 308 23.75 -3.12 -6.70
C PRO A 308 23.42 -4.56 -6.25
N GLU A 309 24.14 -5.54 -6.78
CA GLU A 309 23.88 -6.97 -6.51
C GLU A 309 23.91 -7.31 -5.01
N TYR A 310 24.84 -6.72 -4.24
CA TYR A 310 24.91 -6.95 -2.80
C TYR A 310 23.66 -6.47 -2.04
N VAL A 311 22.96 -5.45 -2.53
CA VAL A 311 21.69 -4.97 -1.95
C VAL A 311 20.58 -5.97 -2.26
N GLN A 312 20.54 -6.51 -3.49
CA GLN A 312 19.54 -7.51 -3.86
C GLN A 312 19.65 -8.77 -2.99
N GLN A 313 20.86 -9.30 -2.82
CA GLN A 313 21.11 -10.47 -1.98
C GLN A 313 20.64 -10.25 -0.53
N LYS A 314 20.92 -9.06 0.02
CA LYS A 314 20.42 -8.64 1.34
C LYS A 314 18.90 -8.61 1.37
N ILE A 315 18.24 -7.99 0.39
CA ILE A 315 16.79 -7.86 0.34
C ILE A 315 16.12 -9.24 0.24
N TYR A 316 16.60 -10.14 -0.61
CA TYR A 316 16.08 -11.51 -0.69
C TYR A 316 16.15 -12.24 0.66
N ALA A 317 17.27 -12.14 1.38
CA ALA A 317 17.40 -12.71 2.72
C ALA A 317 16.45 -12.06 3.75
N GLY A 318 16.15 -10.77 3.60
CA GLY A 318 15.23 -10.04 4.46
C GLY A 318 13.77 -10.44 4.27
N ILE A 319 13.37 -10.68 3.02
CA ILE A 319 11.99 -11.05 2.65
C ILE A 319 11.56 -12.30 3.40
N ASP A 320 12.38 -13.35 3.47
CA ASP A 320 12.00 -14.61 4.15
C ASP A 320 11.74 -14.42 5.66
N LYS A 321 12.54 -13.57 6.31
CA LYS A 321 12.37 -13.22 7.72
C LYS A 321 11.05 -12.46 7.94
N VAL A 322 10.78 -11.45 7.11
CA VAL A 322 9.55 -10.64 7.21
C VAL A 322 8.32 -11.49 6.88
N LYS A 323 8.37 -12.31 5.83
CA LYS A 323 7.29 -13.20 5.40
C LYS A 323 6.83 -14.15 6.50
N THR A 324 7.77 -14.71 7.25
CA THR A 324 7.44 -15.61 8.38
C THR A 324 6.62 -14.89 9.44
N VAL A 325 7.05 -13.69 9.84
CA VAL A 325 6.31 -12.89 10.84
C VAL A 325 4.99 -12.36 10.28
N ALA A 326 4.95 -11.98 9.01
CA ALA A 326 3.75 -11.51 8.35
C ALA A 326 2.62 -12.56 8.38
N LYS A 327 2.94 -13.85 8.18
CA LYS A 327 1.96 -14.94 8.32
C LYS A 327 1.33 -14.99 9.72
N THR A 328 2.15 -14.87 10.76
CA THR A 328 1.70 -14.88 12.17
C THR A 328 0.80 -13.69 12.50
N VAL A 329 1.05 -12.54 11.88
CA VAL A 329 0.23 -11.32 12.07
C VAL A 329 -1.05 -11.35 11.22
N ALA A 330 -0.97 -11.82 9.98
CA ALA A 330 -2.08 -11.76 9.02
C ALA A 330 -3.23 -12.72 9.36
N MET A 331 -2.94 -13.98 9.72
CA MET A 331 -3.98 -15.00 9.92
C MET A 331 -4.99 -14.64 11.03
N PRO A 332 -4.57 -14.19 12.23
CA PRO A 332 -5.51 -13.80 13.27
C PRO A 332 -6.38 -12.59 12.88
N ILE A 333 -5.79 -11.60 12.21
CA ILE A 333 -6.50 -10.41 11.75
C ILE A 333 -7.56 -10.81 10.71
N GLY A 334 -7.20 -11.66 9.74
CA GLY A 334 -8.12 -12.17 8.73
C GLY A 334 -9.32 -12.92 9.33
N ASN A 335 -9.08 -13.77 10.33
CA ASN A 335 -10.15 -14.52 10.99
C ASN A 335 -11.10 -13.62 11.80
N ALA A 336 -10.57 -12.62 12.50
CA ALA A 336 -11.38 -11.64 13.23
C ALA A 336 -12.30 -10.87 12.27
N VAL A 337 -11.74 -10.47 11.13
CA VAL A 337 -12.43 -9.73 10.06
C VAL A 337 -13.50 -10.55 9.34
N ASN A 338 -13.29 -11.86 9.13
CA ASN A 338 -14.27 -12.74 8.47
C ASN A 338 -15.54 -12.99 9.30
N THR A 339 -15.54 -12.62 10.58
CA THR A 339 -16.66 -12.84 11.50
C THR A 339 -17.58 -11.63 11.55
N VAL A 340 -18.18 -11.22 10.42
CA VAL A 340 -19.22 -10.17 10.43
C VAL A 340 -20.60 -10.78 10.65
N ALA A 341 -20.80 -11.21 11.90
CA ALA A 341 -22.04 -11.16 12.70
C ALA A 341 -21.81 -12.05 13.93
N SER A 342 -21.54 -11.42 15.10
CA SER A 342 -21.57 -11.99 16.47
C SER A 342 -20.29 -12.39 17.23
N THR A 343 -19.09 -11.83 16.96
CA THR A 343 -17.93 -12.16 17.84
C THR A 343 -16.98 -10.99 18.17
N VAL A 344 -17.50 -9.81 18.52
CA VAL A 344 -16.64 -8.75 19.10
C VAL A 344 -16.32 -9.03 20.59
N LYS A 345 -17.07 -9.92 21.26
CA LYS A 345 -16.94 -10.13 22.70
C LYS A 345 -15.91 -11.18 23.13
N ASN A 346 -15.59 -12.16 22.28
CA ASN A 346 -14.77 -13.31 22.69
C ASN A 346 -13.29 -13.21 22.24
N ALA A 347 -13.00 -12.56 21.11
CA ALA A 347 -11.65 -12.47 20.57
C ALA A 347 -10.70 -11.61 21.45
N ALA A 348 -11.22 -10.56 22.08
CA ALA A 348 -10.43 -9.73 23.01
C ALA A 348 -9.98 -10.50 24.26
N LYS A 349 -10.76 -11.51 24.69
CA LYS A 349 -10.43 -12.35 25.84
C LYS A 349 -9.33 -13.34 25.49
N SER A 350 -9.39 -13.96 24.30
CA SER A 350 -8.42 -14.96 23.85
C SER A 350 -7.02 -14.40 23.59
N VAL A 351 -6.89 -13.15 23.12
CA VAL A 351 -5.57 -12.52 22.90
C VAL A 351 -4.91 -12.13 24.23
N VAL A 352 -5.70 -11.71 25.22
CA VAL A 352 -5.17 -11.45 26.57
C VAL A 352 -4.76 -12.75 27.23
N ASP A 353 -5.58 -13.79 27.15
CA ASP A 353 -5.28 -15.09 27.76
C ASP A 353 -4.04 -15.76 27.10
N PHE A 354 -3.82 -15.58 25.79
CA PHE A 354 -2.63 -16.10 25.08
C PHE A 354 -1.34 -15.33 25.36
N LEU A 355 -1.41 -14.03 25.72
CA LEU A 355 -0.23 -13.22 26.03
C LEU A 355 0.21 -13.31 27.50
N PHE A 356 -0.64 -13.88 28.37
CA PHE A 356 -0.38 -14.05 29.80
C PHE A 356 -0.46 -15.53 30.27
N SER A 357 -0.35 -16.48 29.34
CA SER A 357 -0.08 -17.91 29.60
C SER A 357 1.30 -18.31 29.09
#